data_AF-A0A2T2WVV7-F1
#
_entry.id   AF-A0A2T2WVV7-F1
#
_cell.length_a   1.000
_cell.length_b   1.000
_cell.length_c   1.000
_cell.angle_alpha   90.00
_cell.angle_beta   90.00
_cell.angle_gamma   90.00
#
_symmetry.space_group_name_H-M   'P 1'
#
loop_
_entity.id
_entity.type
_entity.pdbx_description
1 polymer ?
#
loop_
_entity_poly.entity_id
_entity_poly.type
_entity_poly.pdbx_seq_one_letter_code
_entity_poly.pdbx_strand_id
1 'polypeptide(L)'
;MTWQTRPTWINLSKSELDPVNSYFIVSRAAVPSQNIGRLYTILGPTHAGLRWSNRLPMGTKVYTIRKKNPYNQLAIEIHPHDYVLATYSGTSQP
;
A
#
# COMPACT_ATOMS: atom_id res chain seq x y z
N MET A 1 -15.88 -10.24 -23.67
CA MET A 1 -15.98 -10.40 -22.20
C MET A 1 -14.57 -10.25 -21.63
N THR A 2 -14.14 -9.02 -21.39
CA THR A 2 -12.79 -8.73 -20.87
C THR A 2 -12.84 -8.84 -19.36
N TRP A 3 -12.27 -9.93 -18.83
CA TRP A 3 -12.05 -10.06 -17.40
C TRP A 3 -11.12 -8.92 -16.95
N GLN A 4 -11.68 -7.91 -16.28
CA GLN A 4 -10.89 -6.92 -15.56
C GLN A 4 -10.09 -7.67 -14.49
N THR A 5 -8.79 -7.81 -14.71
CA THR A 5 -7.84 -8.25 -13.70
C THR A 5 -7.92 -7.25 -12.55
N ARG A 6 -8.62 -7.60 -11.47
CA ARG A 6 -8.74 -6.75 -10.27
C ARG A 6 -7.34 -6.24 -9.90
N PRO A 7 -7.16 -4.92 -9.65
CA PRO A 7 -5.85 -4.41 -9.31
C PRO A 7 -5.41 -4.95 -7.94
N THR A 8 -4.09 -5.02 -7.71
CA THR A 8 -3.58 -5.27 -6.37
C THR A 8 -3.79 -4.01 -5.56
N TRP A 9 -4.40 -4.12 -4.38
CA TRP A 9 -4.62 -3.00 -3.49
C TRP A 9 -4.12 -3.29 -2.08
N ILE A 10 -3.84 -2.23 -1.35
CA ILE A 10 -3.68 -2.24 0.10
C ILE A 10 -4.68 -1.28 0.74
N ASN A 11 -5.15 -1.61 1.93
CA ASN A 11 -5.98 -0.76 2.76
C ASN A 11 -5.18 -0.37 4.01
N LEU A 12 -5.05 0.93 4.24
CA LEU A 12 -4.34 1.50 5.38
C LEU A 12 -5.26 2.54 6.03
N SER A 13 -5.31 2.60 7.36
CA SER A 13 -5.99 3.69 8.05
C SER A 13 -5.10 4.94 8.05
N LYS A 14 -5.68 6.10 7.71
CA LYS A 14 -4.94 7.38 7.73
C LYS A 14 -4.62 7.88 9.14
N SER A 15 -5.33 7.39 10.15
CA SER A 15 -5.18 7.78 11.55
C SER A 15 -5.60 6.62 12.46
N GLU A 16 -4.93 6.46 13.59
CA GLU A 16 -5.36 5.58 14.68
C GLU A 16 -6.60 6.14 15.40
N LEU A 17 -6.82 7.45 15.34
CA LEU A 17 -7.91 8.17 16.01
C LEU A 17 -9.19 8.24 15.17
N ASP A 18 -9.08 8.07 13.84
CA ASP A 18 -10.22 8.05 12.93
C ASP A 18 -9.90 7.10 11.75
N PRO A 19 -10.31 5.83 11.82
CA PRO A 19 -9.91 4.80 10.87
C PRO A 19 -10.69 4.93 9.56
N VAL A 20 -10.45 6.01 8.83
CA VAL A 20 -10.89 6.11 7.44
C VAL A 20 -10.02 5.15 6.62
N ASN A 21 -10.62 4.03 6.21
CA ASN A 21 -10.04 3.09 5.25
C ASN A 21 -9.54 3.86 4.05
N SER A 22 -8.25 3.74 3.74
CA SER A 22 -7.63 4.37 2.59
C SER A 22 -7.00 3.31 1.72
N TYR A 23 -7.56 3.15 0.53
CA TYR A 23 -7.11 2.19 -0.45
C TYR A 23 -6.02 2.82 -1.31
N PHE A 24 -4.98 2.04 -1.56
CA PHE A 24 -3.92 2.35 -2.51
C PHE A 24 -3.81 1.24 -3.54
N ILE A 25 -3.69 1.60 -4.80
CA ILE A 25 -3.41 0.66 -5.88
C ILE A 25 -1.90 0.44 -5.97
N VAL A 26 -1.49 -0.82 -5.85
CA VAL A 26 -0.12 -1.25 -6.05
C VAL A 26 0.12 -1.46 -7.54
N SER A 27 0.96 -0.61 -8.11
CA SER A 27 1.33 -0.66 -9.53
C SER A 27 2.58 -1.53 -9.75
N ARG A 28 2.94 -1.77 -11.02
CA ARG A 28 4.22 -2.38 -11.40
C ARG A 28 5.36 -1.35 -11.55
N ALA A 29 5.12 -0.08 -11.23
CA ALA A 29 6.14 0.95 -11.35
C ALA A 29 7.14 0.81 -10.20
N ALA A 30 8.41 0.61 -10.54
CA ALA A 30 9.49 0.50 -9.55
C ALA A 30 9.77 1.85 -8.88
N VAL A 31 10.08 1.81 -7.58
CA VAL A 31 10.57 2.95 -6.80
C VAL A 31 12.04 2.70 -6.47
N PRO A 32 12.97 3.52 -6.97
CA PRO A 32 14.39 3.35 -6.67
C PRO A 32 14.67 3.38 -5.16
N SER A 33 15.53 2.49 -4.66
CA SER A 33 15.86 2.35 -3.24
C SER A 33 16.35 3.66 -2.60
N GLN A 34 17.09 4.49 -3.35
CA GLN A 34 17.53 5.83 -2.94
C GLN A 34 16.39 6.81 -2.62
N ASN A 35 15.19 6.57 -3.15
CA ASN A 35 14.00 7.37 -2.91
C ASN A 35 13.16 6.84 -1.75
N ILE A 36 13.52 5.69 -1.17
CA ILE A 36 12.77 5.11 -0.05
C ILE A 36 13.06 5.92 1.23
N GLY A 37 11.98 6.25 1.92
CA GLY A 37 11.97 6.95 3.20
C GLY A 37 11.98 5.99 4.38
N ARG A 38 11.20 6.31 5.40
CA ARG A 38 11.08 5.49 6.62
C ARG A 38 10.05 4.38 6.42
N LEU A 39 10.16 3.32 7.22
CA LEU A 39 9.09 2.35 7.36
C LEU A 39 7.81 3.07 7.81
N TYR A 40 6.73 2.89 7.06
CA TYR A 40 5.42 3.45 7.34
C TYR A 40 4.59 2.49 8.16
N THR A 41 4.49 1.23 7.71
CA THR A 41 3.80 0.16 8.44
C THR A 41 4.22 -1.21 7.89
N ILE A 42 3.77 -2.27 8.54
CA ILE A 42 3.91 -3.66 8.11
C ILE A 42 2.50 -4.20 7.99
N LEU A 43 2.16 -4.79 6.84
CA LEU A 43 0.81 -5.34 6.63
C LEU A 43 0.54 -6.43 7.67
N GLY A 44 -0.41 -6.15 8.56
CA GLY A 44 -0.76 -7.01 9.68
C GLY A 44 -1.89 -8.00 9.37
N PRO A 45 -2.31 -8.80 10.36
CA PRO A 45 -3.55 -9.56 10.26
C PRO A 45 -4.75 -8.63 10.08
N THR A 46 -5.81 -9.15 9.45
CA THR A 46 -7.12 -8.48 9.37
C THR A 46 -7.55 -7.95 10.74
N HIS A 47 -7.64 -6.64 10.91
CA HIS A 47 -8.19 -6.03 12.12
C HIS A 47 -9.67 -5.77 11.87
N ALA A 48 -10.56 -6.22 12.77
CA ALA A 48 -12.01 -6.05 12.63
C ALA A 48 -12.62 -6.56 11.29
N GLY A 49 -12.06 -7.63 10.70
CA GLY A 49 -12.53 -8.20 9.44
C GLY A 49 -12.10 -7.43 8.18
N LEU A 50 -11.34 -6.34 8.32
CA LEU A 50 -10.82 -5.56 7.19
C LEU A 50 -9.51 -6.16 6.69
N ARG A 51 -9.47 -6.51 5.40
CA ARG A 51 -8.25 -7.00 4.74
C ARG A 51 -7.32 -5.84 4.45
N TRP A 52 -6.05 -6.01 4.79
CA TRP A 52 -4.99 -5.04 4.48
C TRP A 52 -4.54 -5.10 3.02
N SER A 53 -4.73 -6.24 2.34
CA SER A 53 -4.49 -6.40 0.92
C SER A 53 -5.35 -7.53 0.35
N ASN A 54 -5.58 -7.50 -0.96
CA ASN A 54 -6.17 -8.63 -1.69
C ASN A 54 -5.17 -9.67 -2.18
N ARG A 55 -3.87 -9.35 -2.26
CA ARG A 55 -2.85 -10.24 -2.86
C ARG A 55 -1.49 -10.23 -2.18
N LEU A 56 -1.14 -9.17 -1.45
CA LEU A 56 0.15 -9.11 -0.79
C LEU A 56 0.13 -9.97 0.49
N PRO A 57 1.24 -10.67 0.78
CA PRO A 57 1.32 -11.48 1.99
C PRO A 57 1.35 -10.61 3.25
N MET A 58 1.00 -11.23 4.38
CA MET A 58 1.23 -10.63 5.69
C MET A 58 2.74 -10.43 5.91
N GLY A 59 3.11 -9.36 6.62
CA GLY A 59 4.50 -8.99 6.85
C GLY A 59 5.13 -8.16 5.72
N THR A 60 4.41 -7.91 4.61
CA THR A 60 4.87 -6.97 3.57
C THR A 60 5.09 -5.59 4.19
N LYS A 61 6.28 -5.03 3.94
CA LYS A 61 6.68 -3.73 4.48
C LYS A 61 6.27 -2.61 3.54
N VAL A 62 5.71 -1.55 4.13
CA VAL A 62 5.27 -0.34 3.45
C VAL A 62 6.13 0.81 3.91
N TYR A 63 6.63 1.62 2.99
CA TYR A 63 7.55 2.72 3.26
C TYR A 63 7.02 4.03 2.71
N THR A 64 7.44 5.14 3.32
CA THR A 64 7.26 6.44 2.71
C THR A 64 8.22 6.61 1.52
N ILE A 65 7.90 7.51 0.61
CA ILE A 65 8.81 7.91 -0.48
C ILE A 65 9.34 9.31 -0.13
N ARG A 66 10.66 9.50 -0.20
CA ARG A 66 11.31 10.79 0.07
C ARG A 66 10.69 11.87 -0.82
N LYS A 67 10.42 13.04 -0.22
CA LYS A 67 9.80 14.20 -0.90
C LYS A 67 8.40 13.92 -1.48
N LYS A 68 7.71 12.85 -1.06
CA LYS A 68 6.30 12.57 -1.40
C LYS A 68 5.42 12.55 -0.17
N ASN A 69 4.15 12.90 -0.35
CA ASN A 69 3.16 12.83 0.71
C ASN A 69 2.68 11.36 0.89
N PRO A 70 2.87 10.75 2.08
CA PRO A 70 2.44 9.37 2.34
C PRO A 70 0.92 9.16 2.22
N TYR A 71 0.12 10.23 2.30
CA TYR A 71 -1.32 10.15 2.07
C TYR A 71 -1.70 9.95 0.60
N ASN A 72 -0.76 10.15 -0.33
CA ASN A 72 -0.97 10.00 -1.77
C ASN A 72 -0.14 8.86 -2.36
N GLN A 73 1.10 8.68 -1.90
CA GLN A 73 2.05 7.74 -2.49
C GLN A 73 2.91 7.07 -1.42
N LEU A 74 3.02 5.75 -1.53
CA LEU A 74 3.82 4.87 -0.68
C LEU A 74 4.61 3.90 -1.55
N ALA A 75 5.63 3.29 -0.97
CA ALA A 75 6.40 2.22 -1.58
C ALA A 75 6.14 0.90 -0.87
N ILE A 76 6.04 -0.19 -1.63
CA ILE A 76 5.80 -1.55 -1.13
C ILE A 76 7.00 -2.40 -1.44
N GLU A 77 7.59 -3.01 -0.42
CA GLU A 77 8.69 -3.95 -0.60
C GLU A 77 8.14 -5.33 -0.98
N ILE A 78 8.32 -5.71 -2.24
CA ILE A 78 7.83 -6.99 -2.79
C ILE A 78 8.90 -8.08 -2.70
N HIS A 79 10.17 -7.70 -2.71
CA HIS A 79 11.35 -8.52 -2.41
C HIS A 79 12.38 -7.66 -1.66
N PRO A 80 13.37 -8.26 -0.97
CA PRO A 80 14.38 -7.50 -0.26
C PRO A 80 15.03 -6.44 -1.16
N HIS A 81 14.85 -5.17 -0.79
CA HIS A 81 15.32 -4.00 -1.56
C HIS A 81 14.66 -3.77 -2.93
N ASP A 82 13.57 -4.46 -3.25
CA ASP A 82 12.75 -4.24 -4.45
C ASP A 82 11.41 -3.60 -4.06
N TYR A 83 11.18 -2.38 -4.56
CA TYR A 83 10.08 -1.54 -4.14
C TYR A 83 9.20 -1.14 -5.32
N VAL A 84 7.89 -1.23 -5.15
CA VAL A 84 6.90 -0.78 -6.15
C VAL A 84 6.01 0.32 -5.59
N LEU A 85 5.50 1.18 -6.48
CA LEU A 85 4.67 2.33 -6.13
C LEU A 85 3.24 1.90 -5.81
N ALA A 86 2.75 2.36 -4.66
CA ALA A 86 1.35 2.34 -4.28
C ALA A 86 0.78 3.77 -4.28
N THR A 87 -0.33 3.99 -4.99
CA THR A 87 -0.97 5.30 -5.13
C THR A 87 -2.37 5.28 -4.55
N TYR A 88 -2.71 6.29 -3.75
CA TYR A 88 -4.03 6.42 -3.14
C TYR A 88 -5.13 6.45 -4.20
N SER A 89 -6.18 5.67 -3.99
CA SER A 89 -7.33 5.54 -4.90
C SER A 89 -8.67 5.94 -4.28
N GLY A 90 -8.73 6.17 -2.96
CA GLY A 90 -9.96 6.57 -2.28
C GLY A 90 -10.21 5.79 -0.99
N THR A 91 -11.44 5.89 -0.49
CA THR A 91 -11.89 5.21 0.73
C THR A 91 -12.76 3.98 0.46
N SER A 92 -13.04 3.71 -0.81
CA SER A 92 -13.77 2.52 -1.27
C SER A 92 -12.83 1.49 -1.86
N GLN A 93 -13.14 0.21 -1.64
CA GLN A 93 -12.35 -0.89 -2.18
C GLN A 93 -12.41 -0.89 -3.73
N PRO A 94 -11.26 -0.96 -4.42
CA PRO A 94 -11.18 -1.11 -5.88
C PRO A 94 -11.50 -2.51 -6.39
#